data_AF-A0A431TZM9-F1
#
_entry.id   AF-A0A431TZM9-F1
#
_cell.length_a   1.000
_cell.length_b   1.000
_cell.length_c   1.000
_cell.angle_alpha   90.00
_cell.angle_beta   90.00
_cell.angle_gamma   90.00
#
_symmetry.space_group_name_H-M   'P 1'
#
loop_
_entity.id
_entity.type
_entity.pdbx_description
1 polymer ?
#
loop_
_entity_poly.entity_id
_entity_poly.type
_entity_poly.pdbx_seq_one_letter_code
_entity_poly.pdbx_strand_id
1 'polypeptide(L)'
;MLLDIRHNALTHQIIGCAMSVHRALGSGFPEAIYQRSLAVELEEAKLDFASEIHLPVYYKNVEVGARRVDFLVADTVLLELKATNELTVAHHAQIINYLHAYKLEVGLLINFGQDSLVYKRFLKNHGTRM
;
A
#
# COMPACT_ATOMS: atom_id res chain seq x y z
N MET A 1 -24.23 -1.25 0.09
CA MET A 1 -22.80 -0.93 -0.12
C MET A 1 -22.60 0.49 0.38
N LEU A 2 -22.18 0.66 1.64
CA LEU A 2 -21.84 1.98 2.17
C LEU A 2 -20.50 2.38 1.54
N LEU A 3 -20.47 3.48 0.78
CA LEU A 3 -19.21 4.09 0.37
C LEU A 3 -18.47 4.50 1.66
N ASP A 4 -17.39 3.78 2.00
CA ASP A 4 -16.52 4.20 3.09
C ASP A 4 -15.71 5.43 2.64
N ILE A 5 -16.27 6.59 2.91
CA ILE A 5 -15.69 7.91 2.60
C ILE A 5 -14.53 8.28 3.52
N ARG A 6 -14.36 7.61 4.67
CA ARG A 6 -13.45 8.03 5.75
C ARG A 6 -12.00 8.17 5.29
N HIS A 7 -11.60 7.34 4.32
CA HIS A 7 -10.21 7.28 3.82
C HIS A 7 -10.07 7.73 2.35
N ASN A 8 -11.15 8.24 1.75
CA ASN A 8 -11.14 8.61 0.33
C ASN A 8 -10.16 9.74 0.02
N ALA A 9 -10.17 10.82 0.82
CA ALA A 9 -9.29 11.96 0.58
C ALA A 9 -7.81 11.56 0.65
N LEU A 10 -7.42 10.85 1.71
CA LEU A 10 -6.05 10.40 1.92
C LEU A 10 -5.60 9.42 0.81
N THR A 11 -6.41 8.41 0.49
CA THR A 11 -6.07 7.47 -0.59
C THR A 11 -5.97 8.14 -1.96
N HIS A 12 -6.82 9.12 -2.27
CA HIS A 12 -6.71 9.90 -3.50
C HIS A 12 -5.42 10.73 -3.55
N GLN A 13 -5.01 11.34 -2.42
CA GLN A 13 -3.78 12.10 -2.35
C GLN A 13 -2.56 11.21 -2.58
N ILE A 14 -2.51 10.04 -1.93
CA ILE A 14 -1.44 9.03 -2.12
C ILE A 14 -1.38 8.55 -3.57
N ILE A 15 -2.54 8.26 -4.19
CA ILE A 15 -2.62 7.87 -5.60
C ILE A 15 -2.13 9.01 -6.50
N GLY A 16 -2.48 10.26 -6.18
CA GLY A 16 -1.98 11.44 -6.87
C GLY A 16 -0.45 11.54 -6.87
N CYS A 17 0.18 11.37 -5.71
CA CYS A 17 1.64 11.29 -5.57
C CYS A 17 2.22 10.17 -6.45
N ALA A 18 1.65 8.96 -6.41
CA ALA A 18 2.10 7.84 -7.24
C ALA A 18 1.93 8.11 -8.75
N MET A 19 0.87 8.82 -9.15
CA MET A 19 0.67 9.25 -10.54
C MET A 19 1.73 10.26 -10.98
N SER A 20 2.13 11.20 -10.12
CA SER A 20 3.24 12.11 -10.40
C SER A 20 4.54 11.35 -10.67
N VAL A 21 4.88 10.39 -9.79
CA VAL A 21 6.07 9.53 -9.97
C VAL A 21 6.02 8.78 -11.31
N HIS A 22 4.91 8.10 -11.61
CA HIS A 22 4.80 7.31 -12.85
C HIS A 22 4.84 8.19 -14.10
N ARG A 23 4.24 9.39 -14.05
CA ARG A 23 4.34 10.37 -15.15
C ARG A 23 5.77 10.84 -15.39
N ALA A 24 6.55 11.03 -14.33
CA ALA A 24 7.93 11.50 -14.42
C ALA A 24 8.91 10.39 -14.88
N LEU A 25 8.73 9.17 -14.39
CA LEU A 25 9.70 8.07 -14.59
C LEU A 25 9.26 7.03 -15.63
N GLY A 26 7.96 6.93 -15.93
CA GLY A 26 7.41 5.83 -16.70
C GLY A 26 7.54 4.48 -15.99
N SER A 27 7.45 3.40 -16.76
CA SER A 27 7.75 2.03 -16.32
C SER A 27 9.20 1.64 -16.65
N GLY A 28 9.70 0.55 -16.06
CA GLY A 28 11.02 -0.02 -16.39
C GLY A 28 12.10 0.11 -15.31
N PHE A 29 11.90 0.94 -14.28
CA PHE A 29 12.80 0.98 -13.13
C PHE A 29 12.50 -0.12 -12.09
N PRO A 30 13.49 -0.50 -11.25
CA PRO A 30 13.25 -1.36 -10.10
C PRO A 30 12.28 -0.74 -9.09
N GLU A 31 11.52 -1.58 -8.38
CA GLU A 31 10.56 -1.19 -7.33
C GLU A 31 11.13 -0.19 -6.31
N ALA A 32 12.39 -0.37 -5.89
CA ALA A 32 13.07 0.52 -4.95
C ALA A 32 13.22 1.97 -5.46
N ILE A 33 13.29 2.19 -6.77
CA ILE A 33 13.34 3.54 -7.34
C ILE A 33 11.98 4.22 -7.19
N TYR A 34 10.88 3.52 -7.48
CA TYR A 34 9.55 4.05 -7.25
C TYR A 34 9.26 4.29 -5.78
N GLN A 35 9.71 3.40 -4.89
CA GLN A 35 9.57 3.59 -3.45
C GLN A 35 10.24 4.90 -3.00
N ARG A 36 11.51 5.12 -3.35
CA ARG A 36 12.22 6.36 -2.97
C ARG A 36 11.58 7.59 -3.60
N SER A 37 11.13 7.50 -4.85
CA SER A 37 10.49 8.62 -5.55
C SER A 37 9.13 8.96 -4.92
N LEU A 38 8.37 7.95 -4.51
CA LEU A 38 7.10 8.15 -3.84
C LEU A 38 7.28 8.75 -2.44
N ALA A 39 8.34 8.39 -1.72
CA ALA A 39 8.66 9.03 -0.44
C ALA A 39 8.86 10.54 -0.59
N VAL A 40 9.54 10.99 -1.66
CA VAL A 40 9.70 12.43 -1.96
C VAL A 40 8.34 13.10 -2.21
N GLU A 41 7.49 12.51 -3.04
CA GLU A 41 6.15 13.08 -3.34
C GLU A 41 5.23 13.10 -2.10
N LEU A 42 5.33 12.10 -1.23
CA LEU A 42 4.57 12.08 0.03
C LEU A 42 5.06 13.16 1.00
N GLU A 43 6.37 13.39 1.09
CA GLU A 43 6.97 14.46 1.90
C GLU A 43 6.58 15.86 1.37
N GLU A 44 6.67 16.07 0.06
CA GLU A 44 6.24 17.33 -0.58
C GLU A 44 4.74 17.59 -0.40
N ALA A 45 3.93 16.53 -0.44
CA ALA A 45 2.51 16.58 -0.14
C ALA A 45 2.19 16.75 1.36
N LYS A 46 3.22 16.80 2.22
CA LYS A 46 3.13 16.94 3.69
C LYS A 46 2.27 15.84 4.32
N LEU A 47 2.39 14.63 3.81
CA LEU A 47 1.76 13.46 4.40
C LEU A 47 2.71 12.82 5.40
N ASP A 48 2.22 12.55 6.60
CA ASP A 48 2.95 11.74 7.57
C ASP A 48 3.04 10.30 7.06
N PHE A 49 4.24 9.74 7.01
CA PHE A 49 4.42 8.33 6.66
C PHE A 49 5.64 7.74 7.37
N ALA A 50 5.60 6.42 7.53
CA ALA A 50 6.78 5.63 7.85
C ALA A 50 7.03 4.64 6.70
N SER A 51 8.29 4.51 6.31
CA SER A 51 8.73 3.64 5.22
C SER A 51 9.46 2.41 5.75
N GLU A 52 9.42 1.30 5.01
CA GLU A 52 10.19 0.08 5.32
C GLU A 52 9.91 -0.48 6.74
N ILE A 53 8.66 -0.41 7.16
CA ILE A 53 8.26 -0.79 8.52
C ILE A 53 8.28 -2.31 8.65
N HIS A 54 9.00 -2.79 9.66
CA HIS A 54 8.96 -4.21 10.03
C HIS A 54 7.76 -4.46 10.93
N LEU A 55 6.81 -5.20 10.42
CA LEU A 55 5.60 -5.55 11.13
C LEU A 55 5.66 -7.03 11.56
N PRO A 56 5.50 -7.35 12.85
CA PRO A 56 5.62 -8.71 13.37
C PRO A 56 4.41 -9.58 13.00
N VAL A 57 4.67 -10.81 12.57
CA VAL A 57 3.65 -11.80 12.23
C VAL A 57 3.49 -12.76 13.40
N TYR A 58 2.25 -12.91 13.87
CA TYR A 58 1.92 -13.80 14.98
C TYR A 58 1.14 -15.03 14.51
N TYR A 59 1.55 -16.20 14.96
CA TYR A 59 0.78 -17.44 14.89
C TYR A 59 0.45 -17.91 16.31
N LYS A 60 -0.84 -17.98 16.66
CA LYS A 60 -1.30 -18.33 18.01
C LYS A 60 -0.61 -17.51 19.13
N ASN A 61 -0.49 -16.19 18.92
CA ASN A 61 0.19 -15.25 19.82
C ASN A 61 1.70 -15.45 19.97
N VAL A 62 2.31 -16.34 19.19
CA VAL A 62 3.77 -16.50 19.10
C VAL A 62 4.26 -15.73 17.88
N GLU A 63 5.25 -14.86 18.07
CA GLU A 63 5.91 -14.19 16.95
C GLU A 63 6.68 -15.22 16.13
N VAL A 64 6.37 -15.30 14.83
CA VAL A 64 6.98 -16.28 13.91
C VAL A 64 7.85 -15.63 12.83
N GLY A 65 8.04 -14.32 12.92
CA GLY A 65 8.84 -13.53 12.01
C GLY A 65 8.26 -12.13 11.82
N ALA A 66 8.83 -11.37 10.90
CA ALA A 66 8.35 -10.05 10.53
C ALA A 66 8.25 -9.92 9.01
N ARG A 67 7.38 -9.02 8.56
CA ARG A 67 7.34 -8.57 7.18
C ARG A 67 7.65 -7.09 7.12
N ARG A 68 8.53 -6.72 6.19
CA ARG A 68 8.72 -5.34 5.78
C ARG A 68 7.60 -4.92 4.83
N VAL A 69 6.88 -3.85 5.17
CA VAL A 69 5.91 -3.19 4.28
C VAL A 69 6.51 -1.89 3.75
N ASP A 70 6.10 -1.46 2.56
CA ASP A 70 6.75 -0.33 1.90
C ASP A 70 6.45 0.98 2.61
N PHE A 71 5.17 1.25 2.91
CA PHE A 71 4.76 2.41 3.70
C PHE A 71 3.53 2.15 4.59
N LEU A 72 3.47 2.87 5.70
CA LEU A 72 2.25 3.18 6.43
C LEU A 72 2.07 4.70 6.42
N VAL A 73 0.98 5.17 5.83
CA VAL A 73 0.69 6.61 5.69
C VAL A 73 -0.38 7.02 6.70
N ALA A 74 -0.09 8.08 7.47
CA ALA A 74 -0.91 8.63 8.54
C ALA A 74 -1.45 7.58 9.52
N ASP A 75 -0.62 6.57 9.83
CA ASP A 75 -0.96 5.40 10.67
C ASP A 75 -2.25 4.64 10.24
N THR A 76 -2.69 4.84 9.01
CA THR A 76 -4.04 4.46 8.57
C THR A 76 -4.03 3.63 7.28
N VAL A 77 -3.26 4.05 6.27
CA VAL A 77 -3.26 3.41 4.95
C VAL A 77 -1.98 2.59 4.80
N LEU A 78 -2.14 1.27 4.70
CA LEU A 78 -1.05 0.38 4.30
C LEU A 78 -0.81 0.52 2.80
N LEU A 79 0.43 0.77 2.39
CA LEU A 79 0.77 0.91 0.99
C LEU A 79 1.88 -0.10 0.63
N GLU A 80 1.58 -0.90 -0.40
CA GLU A 80 2.49 -1.89 -0.99
C GLU A 80 2.70 -1.55 -2.47
N LEU A 81 3.94 -1.53 -2.90
CA LEU A 81 4.36 -1.20 -4.25
C LEU A 81 4.76 -2.44 -5.02
N LYS A 82 4.57 -2.40 -6.33
CA LYS A 82 5.08 -3.37 -7.29
C LYS A 82 5.65 -2.66 -8.52
N ALA A 83 6.60 -3.29 -9.18
CA ALA A 83 7.10 -2.89 -10.49
C ALA A 83 7.13 -4.10 -11.43
N THR A 84 5.96 -4.68 -11.68
CA THR A 84 5.80 -5.92 -12.46
C THR A 84 4.86 -5.74 -13.65
N ASN A 85 4.93 -6.63 -14.64
CA ASN A 85 4.03 -6.58 -15.80
C ASN A 85 2.57 -6.83 -15.42
N GLU A 86 2.29 -7.51 -14.31
CA GLU A 86 0.94 -7.74 -13.81
C GLU A 86 0.86 -7.86 -12.29
N LEU A 87 -0.33 -7.58 -11.74
CA LEU A 87 -0.68 -7.87 -10.37
C LEU A 87 -1.34 -9.26 -10.27
N THR A 88 -0.80 -10.11 -9.41
CA THR A 88 -1.28 -11.47 -9.22
C THR A 88 -2.27 -11.58 -8.05
N VAL A 89 -3.01 -12.70 -7.99
CA VAL A 89 -3.87 -13.02 -6.84
C VAL A 89 -3.06 -13.13 -5.54
N ALA A 90 -1.80 -13.58 -5.62
CA ALA A 90 -0.91 -13.65 -4.47
C ALA A 90 -0.61 -12.25 -3.90
N HIS A 91 -0.40 -11.24 -4.75
CA HIS A 91 -0.23 -9.85 -4.30
C HIS A 91 -1.46 -9.33 -3.55
N HIS A 92 -2.66 -9.66 -4.04
CA HIS A 92 -3.90 -9.27 -3.35
C HIS A 92 -4.06 -10.00 -2.00
N ALA A 93 -3.78 -11.29 -1.95
CA ALA A 93 -3.88 -12.08 -0.71
C ALA A 93 -2.89 -11.57 0.35
N GLN A 94 -1.69 -11.17 -0.06
CA GLN A 94 -0.67 -10.59 0.82
C GLN A 94 -1.19 -9.34 1.55
N ILE A 95 -1.70 -8.35 0.80
CA ILE A 95 -2.16 -7.10 1.41
C ILE A 95 -3.39 -7.32 2.31
N ILE A 96 -4.32 -8.19 1.92
CA ILE A 96 -5.47 -8.56 2.76
C ILE A 96 -4.99 -9.15 4.09
N ASN A 97 -4.07 -10.11 4.06
CA ASN A 97 -3.52 -10.72 5.28
C ASN A 97 -2.88 -9.68 6.21
N TYR A 98 -2.22 -8.66 5.67
CA TYR A 98 -1.62 -7.58 6.46
C TYR A 98 -2.66 -6.66 7.09
N LEU A 99 -3.72 -6.29 6.36
CA LEU A 99 -4.84 -5.55 6.95
C LEU A 99 -5.48 -6.32 8.12
N HIS A 100 -5.57 -7.65 8.01
CA HIS A 100 -6.04 -8.50 9.10
C HIS A 100 -5.07 -8.53 10.28
N ALA A 101 -3.79 -8.85 10.04
CA ALA A 101 -2.76 -9.00 11.06
C ALA A 101 -2.54 -7.70 11.86
N TYR A 102 -2.51 -6.56 11.18
CA TYR A 102 -2.16 -5.26 11.77
C TYR A 102 -3.36 -4.40 12.15
N LYS A 103 -4.58 -4.95 12.04
CA LYS A 103 -5.83 -4.25 12.36
C LYS A 103 -6.03 -2.93 11.58
N LEU A 104 -5.44 -2.81 10.40
CA LEU A 104 -5.63 -1.67 9.50
C LEU A 104 -6.90 -1.82 8.67
N GLU A 105 -7.56 -0.70 8.36
CA GLU A 105 -8.83 -0.70 7.64
C GLU A 105 -8.65 -0.59 6.11
N VAL A 106 -7.56 0.03 5.64
CA VAL A 106 -7.36 0.36 4.23
C VAL A 106 -5.97 -0.03 3.75
N GLY A 107 -5.93 -0.67 2.59
CA GLY A 107 -4.70 -0.98 1.87
C GLY A 107 -4.72 -0.44 0.45
N LEU A 108 -3.59 0.04 -0.04
CA LEU A 108 -3.33 0.36 -1.44
C LEU A 108 -2.21 -0.55 -1.97
N LEU A 109 -2.49 -1.21 -3.09
CA LEU A 109 -1.50 -1.92 -3.88
C LEU A 109 -1.28 -1.15 -5.17
N ILE A 110 -0.09 -0.63 -5.39
CA ILE A 110 0.23 0.21 -6.55
C ILE A 110 1.31 -0.48 -7.39
N ASN A 111 1.07 -0.62 -8.69
CA ASN A 111 1.99 -1.21 -9.64
C ASN A 111 2.46 -0.18 -10.67
N PHE A 112 3.76 0.07 -10.68
CA PHE A 112 4.46 0.96 -11.61
C PHE A 112 4.98 0.24 -12.86
N GLY A 113 4.89 -1.09 -12.92
CA GLY A 113 5.53 -1.89 -13.98
C GLY A 113 4.79 -1.94 -15.33
N GLN A 114 3.66 -1.27 -15.46
CA GLN A 114 2.86 -1.24 -16.70
C GLN A 114 2.91 0.13 -17.39
N ASP A 115 2.43 0.19 -18.63
CA ASP A 115 2.33 1.42 -19.45
C ASP A 115 1.54 2.54 -18.76
N SER A 116 0.65 2.18 -17.84
CA SER A 116 -0.05 3.10 -16.95
C SER A 116 0.06 2.63 -15.51
N LEU A 117 -0.02 3.56 -14.56
CA LEU A 117 -0.07 3.24 -13.14
C LEU A 117 -1.34 2.41 -12.86
N VAL A 118 -1.15 1.18 -12.38
CA VAL A 118 -2.26 0.33 -11.94
C VAL A 118 -2.32 0.36 -10.44
N TYR A 119 -3.51 0.55 -9.86
CA TYR A 119 -3.68 0.47 -8.41
C TYR A 119 -4.95 -0.26 -8.03
N LYS A 120 -4.95 -0.84 -6.83
CA LYS A 120 -6.12 -1.45 -6.20
C LYS A 120 -6.23 -0.99 -4.75
N ARG A 121 -7.45 -0.61 -4.37
CA ARG A 121 -7.79 -0.30 -2.99
C ARG A 121 -8.52 -1.47 -2.34
N PHE A 122 -8.06 -1.83 -1.16
CA PHE A 122 -8.63 -2.88 -0.32
C PHE A 122 -9.26 -2.22 0.89
N LEU A 123 -10.50 -2.59 1.18
CA LEU A 123 -11.17 -2.24 2.42
C LEU A 123 -11.30 -3.50 3.25
N LYS A 124 -10.85 -3.44 4.49
CA LYS A 124 -11.13 -4.49 5.45
C LYS A 124 -12.61 -4.43 5.79
N ASN A 125 -13.40 -5.32 5.23
CA ASN A 125 -14.78 -5.48 5.69
C ASN A 125 -14.74 -5.99 7.13
N HIS A 126 -15.49 -5.32 8.01
CA HIS A 126 -15.88 -5.87 9.31
C HIS A 126 -16.88 -7.02 9.07
N GLY A 127 -16.42 -8.10 8.43
CA GLY A 127 -17.15 -9.35 8.39
C GLY A 127 -17.08 -9.96 9.78
N THR A 128 -18.21 -9.91 10.50
CA THR A 128 -18.50 -10.69 11.70
C THR A 128 -17.84 -12.07 11.58
N ARG A 129 -16.94 -12.40 12.50
CA ARG A 129 -16.60 -13.79 12.74
C ARG A 129 -17.92 -14.49 13.08
N MET A 130 -18.46 -15.27 12.15
CA MET A 130 -19.31 -16.40 12.53
C MET A 130 -18.42 -17.50 13.05
#